data_AF-A0A7Y3LXN1-F1
#
_entry.id   AF-A0A7Y3LXN1-F1
#
_cell.length_a   1.000
_cell.length_b   1.000
_cell.length_c   1.000
_cell.angle_alpha   90.00
_cell.angle_beta   90.00
_cell.angle_gamma   90.00
#
_symmetry.space_group_name_H-M   'P 1'
#
loop_
_entity.id
_entity.type
_entity.pdbx_description
1 polymer ?
#
loop_
_entity_poly.entity_id
_entity_poly.type
_entity_poly.pdbx_seq_one_letter_code
_entity_poly.pdbx_strand_id
1 'polypeptide(L)'
;MPPPLHGDWTAESGCAAGLALAEQRGCTAMFTANDQMAPGLLRAFRERGRSVPEDVSVVGFDDIPDAAFFVVPPLTTVHQDFAEAGRRWVQGVLSQIRTHGGPSPGTDLVPTGLAVRNSTAAPR
;
A
#
# COMPACT_ATOMS: atom_id res chain seq x y z
N MET A 1 -17.50 -0.78 -8.35
CA MET A 1 -16.41 0.09 -7.88
C MET A 1 -16.13 1.14 -8.95
N PRO A 2 -15.86 2.40 -8.59
CA PRO A 2 -15.37 3.39 -9.55
C PRO A 2 -14.06 2.93 -10.20
N PRO A 3 -13.71 3.43 -11.40
CA PRO A 3 -12.42 3.13 -12.01
C PRO A 3 -11.27 3.64 -11.11
N PRO A 4 -10.12 2.94 -11.09
CA PRO A 4 -8.98 3.38 -10.31
C PRO A 4 -8.44 4.72 -10.84
N LEU A 5 -8.02 5.60 -9.94
CA LEU A 5 -7.22 6.76 -10.31
C LEU A 5 -5.75 6.34 -10.40
N HIS A 6 -5.06 6.78 -11.44
CA HIS A 6 -3.65 6.50 -11.63
C HIS A 6 -2.80 7.54 -10.90
N GLY A 7 -1.90 7.06 -10.03
CA GLY A 7 -0.81 7.84 -9.47
C GLY A 7 0.54 7.40 -10.01
N ASP A 8 1.60 7.88 -9.37
CA ASP A 8 2.99 7.70 -9.80
C ASP A 8 3.91 7.28 -8.65
N TRP A 9 3.34 6.66 -7.61
CA TRP A 9 4.04 6.20 -6.40
C TRP A 9 4.49 7.32 -5.44
N THR A 10 4.21 8.58 -5.75
CA THR A 10 4.58 9.73 -4.90
C THR A 10 3.45 10.19 -3.97
N ALA A 11 3.81 10.82 -2.86
CA ALA A 11 2.84 11.51 -2.00
C ALA A 11 2.08 12.62 -2.73
N GLU A 12 2.70 13.27 -3.74
CA GLU A 12 2.04 14.31 -4.52
C GLU A 12 0.86 13.76 -5.33
N SER A 13 1.05 12.63 -6.03
CA SER A 13 -0.04 12.00 -6.77
C SER A 13 -1.12 11.45 -5.84
N GLY A 14 -0.74 10.93 -4.67
CA GLY A 14 -1.69 10.56 -3.62
C GLY A 14 -2.55 11.74 -3.16
N CYS A 15 -1.96 12.92 -3.01
CA CYS A 15 -2.68 14.14 -2.68
C CYS A 15 -3.63 14.59 -3.79
N ALA A 16 -3.17 14.57 -5.04
CA ALA A 16 -4.00 14.92 -6.19
C ALA A 16 -5.24 14.00 -6.29
N ALA A 17 -5.04 12.69 -6.11
CA ALA A 17 -6.13 11.71 -6.05
C ALA A 17 -7.07 11.99 -4.88
N GLY A 18 -6.54 12.30 -3.69
CA GLY A 18 -7.36 12.63 -2.53
C GLY A 18 -8.23 13.87 -2.71
N LEU A 19 -7.70 14.91 -3.37
CA LEU A 19 -8.47 16.12 -3.67
C LEU A 19 -9.62 15.86 -4.66
N ALA A 20 -9.43 14.93 -5.61
CA ALA A 20 -10.47 14.49 -6.54
C ALA A 20 -11.53 13.62 -5.86
N LEU A 21 -11.14 12.82 -4.87
CA LEU A 21 -12.01 11.84 -4.20
C LEU A 21 -12.68 12.38 -2.93
N ALA A 22 -12.25 13.52 -2.39
CA ALA A 22 -12.75 14.06 -1.13
C ALA A 22 -14.27 14.31 -1.13
N GLU A 23 -14.83 14.70 -2.27
CA GLU A 23 -16.27 14.97 -2.42
C GLU A 23 -17.09 13.68 -2.62
N GLN A 24 -16.45 12.55 -2.90
CA GLN A 24 -17.12 11.26 -3.07
C GLN A 24 -17.40 10.60 -1.71
N ARG A 25 -18.40 11.15 -0.99
CA ARG A 25 -18.79 10.68 0.36
C ARG A 25 -19.36 9.26 0.39
N GLY A 26 -19.84 8.73 -0.75
CA GLY A 26 -20.29 7.34 -0.87
C GLY A 26 -19.17 6.29 -0.88
N CYS A 27 -17.90 6.70 -1.02
CA CYS A 27 -16.76 5.78 -1.00
C CYS A 27 -16.19 5.68 0.42
N THR A 28 -16.46 4.59 1.14
CA THR A 28 -16.10 4.44 2.56
C THR A 28 -14.68 3.91 2.81
N ALA A 29 -13.97 3.48 1.77
CA ALA A 29 -12.60 2.98 1.88
C ALA A 29 -11.78 3.29 0.62
N MET A 30 -10.50 3.56 0.82
CA MET A 30 -9.52 3.79 -0.24
C MET A 30 -8.34 2.83 -0.07
N PHE A 31 -7.85 2.31 -1.19
CA PHE A 31 -6.64 1.49 -1.25
C PHE A 31 -5.59 2.24 -2.08
N THR A 32 -4.45 2.58 -1.49
CA THR A 32 -3.33 3.20 -2.19
C THR A 32 -2.40 2.13 -2.73
N ALA A 33 -1.78 2.39 -3.88
CA ALA A 33 -0.91 1.42 -4.54
C ALA A 33 0.37 1.14 -3.74
N ASN A 34 0.83 2.10 -2.93
CA ASN A 34 1.91 1.95 -1.97
C ASN A 34 1.67 2.82 -0.72
N ASP A 35 2.53 2.66 0.27
CA ASP A 35 2.51 3.43 1.52
C ASP A 35 2.95 4.89 1.31
N GLN A 36 3.76 5.20 0.30
CA GLN A 36 4.27 6.57 0.07
C GLN A 36 3.20 7.51 -0.49
N MET A 37 2.21 6.99 -1.22
CA MET A 37 1.07 7.77 -1.69
C MET A 37 0.08 8.11 -0.56
N ALA A 38 -0.03 7.26 0.46
CA ALA A 38 -1.03 7.40 1.53
C ALA A 38 -0.94 8.72 2.31
N PRO A 39 0.24 9.22 2.76
CA PRO A 39 0.36 10.53 3.41
C PRO A 39 -0.23 11.67 2.59
N GLY A 40 -0.06 11.64 1.26
CA GLY A 40 -0.64 12.61 0.35
C GLY A 40 -2.15 12.57 0.35
N LEU A 41 -2.72 11.38 0.22
CA LEU A 41 -4.17 11.14 0.27
C LEU A 41 -4.76 11.63 1.60
N LEU A 42 -4.13 11.26 2.73
CA LEU A 42 -4.53 11.66 4.07
C LEU A 42 -4.48 13.18 4.26
N ARG A 43 -3.44 13.84 3.75
CA ARG A 43 -3.34 15.30 3.75
C ARG A 43 -4.53 15.94 3.03
N ALA A 44 -4.84 15.47 1.82
CA ALA A 44 -5.95 16.00 1.03
C ALA A 44 -7.32 15.80 1.72
N PHE A 45 -7.55 14.64 2.34
CA PHE A 45 -8.76 14.39 3.11
C PHE A 45 -8.88 15.31 4.32
N ARG A 46 -7.80 15.50 5.08
CA ARG A 46 -7.77 16.46 6.18
C ARG A 46 -8.07 17.88 5.72
N GLU A 47 -7.49 18.33 4.60
CA GLU A 47 -7.76 19.65 4.00
C GLU A 47 -9.23 19.83 3.59
N ARG A 48 -9.93 18.73 3.30
CA ARG A 48 -11.36 18.71 2.90
C ARG A 48 -12.29 18.30 4.05
N GLY A 49 -11.80 18.30 5.28
CA GLY A 49 -12.58 17.97 6.48
C GLY A 49 -13.14 16.54 6.45
N ARG A 50 -12.41 15.61 5.85
CA ARG A 50 -12.75 14.19 5.80
C ARG A 50 -11.78 13.42 6.70
N SER A 51 -12.31 12.80 7.73
CA SER A 51 -11.52 12.17 8.79
C SER A 51 -11.24 10.70 8.46
N VAL A 52 -10.04 10.25 8.81
CA VAL A 52 -9.62 8.85 8.69
C VAL A 52 -9.29 8.36 10.10
N PRO A 53 -9.87 7.23 10.57
CA PRO A 53 -10.71 6.29 9.83
C PRO A 53 -12.23 6.59 9.84
N GLU A 54 -12.69 7.67 10.48
CA GLU A 54 -14.10 7.86 10.84
C GLU A 54 -15.05 8.03 9.64
N ASP A 55 -14.64 8.80 8.62
CA ASP A 55 -15.43 9.07 7.41
C ASP A 55 -15.00 8.19 6.23
N VAL A 56 -13.75 7.74 6.24
CA VAL A 56 -13.17 6.91 5.18
C VAL A 56 -11.98 6.13 5.75
N SER A 57 -11.95 4.83 5.46
CA SER A 57 -10.80 3.98 5.76
C SER A 57 -9.73 4.11 4.66
N VAL A 58 -8.46 4.02 5.03
CA VAL A 58 -7.34 4.02 4.07
C VAL A 58 -6.45 2.82 4.34
N VAL A 59 -6.13 2.07 3.28
CA VAL A 59 -5.20 0.95 3.29
C VAL A 59 -4.06 1.24 2.33
N GLY A 60 -2.83 1.03 2.78
CA GLY A 60 -1.62 1.09 1.96
C GLY A 60 -1.14 -0.27 1.48
N PHE A 61 0.10 -0.27 0.96
CA PHE A 61 0.80 -1.45 0.49
C PHE A 61 2.30 -1.21 0.64
N ASP A 62 3.05 -2.21 1.13
CA ASP A 62 4.52 -2.29 1.31
C ASP A 62 4.89 -2.60 2.77
N ASP A 63 4.20 -1.98 3.73
CA ASP A 63 4.52 -1.98 5.16
C ASP A 63 5.90 -1.41 5.49
N ILE A 64 6.21 -0.24 4.92
CA ILE A 64 7.43 0.49 5.28
C ILE A 64 7.34 1.00 6.72
N PRO A 65 8.48 1.16 7.44
CA PRO A 65 8.46 1.67 8.82
C PRO A 65 7.66 2.96 8.99
N ASP A 66 7.73 3.86 8.00
CA ASP A 66 7.02 5.13 8.02
C ASP A 66 5.51 4.97 8.13
N ALA A 67 4.94 3.91 7.53
CA ALA A 67 3.51 3.60 7.62
C ALA A 67 3.05 3.38 9.07
N ALA A 68 3.91 2.82 9.92
CA ALA A 68 3.61 2.56 11.32
C ALA A 68 3.87 3.78 12.23
N PHE A 69 4.94 4.54 11.96
CA PHE A 69 5.47 5.52 12.92
C PHE A 69 5.32 6.99 12.52
N PHE A 70 5.24 7.30 11.23
CA PHE A 70 5.22 8.68 10.73
C PHE A 70 3.90 9.06 10.05
N VAL A 71 3.13 8.08 9.59
CA VAL A 71 1.78 8.32 9.06
C VAL A 71 0.79 8.47 10.22
N VAL A 72 -0.05 9.51 10.14
CA VAL A 72 -1.08 9.81 11.15
C VAL A 72 -2.46 9.84 10.48
N PRO A 73 -3.38 8.94 10.84
CA PRO A 73 -3.21 7.82 11.78
C PRO A 73 -2.25 6.73 11.24
N PRO A 74 -1.65 5.88 12.11
CA PRO A 74 -0.85 4.73 11.67
C PRO A 74 -1.57 3.90 10.62
N LEU A 75 -0.90 3.65 9.50
CA LEU A 75 -1.49 3.16 8.26
C LEU A 75 -1.63 1.63 8.27
N THR A 76 -2.86 1.14 8.15
CA THR A 76 -3.14 -0.25 7.79
C THR A 76 -2.59 -0.52 6.40
N THR A 77 -1.82 -1.58 6.22
CA THR A 77 -1.11 -1.84 4.95
C THR A 77 -0.83 -3.32 4.76
N VAL A 78 -0.61 -3.72 3.51
CA VAL A 78 -0.18 -5.09 3.17
C VAL A 78 1.33 -5.19 3.32
N HIS A 79 1.76 -6.05 4.24
CA HIS A 79 3.16 -6.38 4.45
C HIS A 79 3.72 -7.22 3.32
N GLN A 80 4.76 -6.69 2.69
CA GLN A 80 5.56 -7.38 1.68
C GLN A 80 6.95 -7.68 2.25
N ASP A 81 7.27 -8.97 2.40
CA ASP A 81 8.61 -9.37 2.84
C ASP A 81 9.60 -9.29 1.67
N PHE A 82 10.04 -8.06 1.38
CA PHE A 82 11.03 -7.78 0.33
C PHE A 82 12.38 -8.43 0.63
N ALA A 83 12.72 -8.64 1.90
CA ALA A 83 13.96 -9.30 2.29
C ALA A 83 13.93 -10.78 1.91
N GLU A 84 12.81 -11.46 2.19
CA GLU A 84 12.59 -12.85 1.79
C GLU A 84 12.51 -12.99 0.27
N ALA A 85 11.79 -12.10 -0.42
CA ALA A 85 11.74 -12.08 -1.88
C ALA A 85 13.15 -11.97 -2.50
N GLY A 86 13.93 -11.00 -2.03
CA GLY A 86 15.32 -10.81 -2.46
C GLY A 86 16.20 -12.03 -2.18
N ARG A 87 16.07 -12.65 -0.99
CA ARG A 87 16.79 -13.87 -0.63
C ARG A 87 16.47 -15.01 -1.60
N ARG A 88 15.19 -15.25 -1.90
CA ARG A 88 14.75 -16.31 -2.83
C ARG A 88 15.23 -16.04 -4.26
N TRP A 89 15.19 -14.79 -4.73
CA TRP A 89 15.71 -14.42 -6.05
C TRP A 89 17.20 -14.72 -6.19
N VAL A 90 18.01 -14.30 -5.21
CA VAL A 90 19.45 -14.57 -5.21
C VAL A 90 19.73 -16.07 -5.15
N GLN A 91 19.01 -16.83 -4.31
CA GLN A 91 19.13 -18.28 -4.24
C GLN A 91 18.79 -18.95 -5.58
N GLY A 92 17.73 -18.50 -6.26
CA GLY A 92 17.34 -19.00 -7.57
C GLY A 92 18.42 -18.79 -8.63
N VAL A 93 18.99 -17.58 -8.72
CA VAL A 93 20.09 -17.26 -9.65
C VAL A 93 21.32 -18.11 -9.35
N LEU A 94 21.73 -18.20 -8.08
CA LEU A 94 22.88 -19.00 -7.68
C LEU A 94 22.70 -20.49 -7.98
N SER A 95 21.47 -21.00 -7.86
CA SER A 95 21.14 -22.38 -8.23
C SER A 95 21.35 -22.62 -9.73
N GLN A 96 20.84 -21.73 -10.58
CA GLN A 96 20.99 -21.83 -12.04
C GLN A 96 22.47 -21.82 -12.47
N ILE A 97 23.28 -20.94 -11.87
CA ILE A 97 24.73 -20.87 -12.14
C ILE A 97 25.42 -22.19 -11.79
N ARG A 98 25.11 -22.79 -10.62
CA ARG A 98 25.77 -24.03 -10.17
C ARG A 98 25.35 -25.24 -11.00
N THR A 99 24.07 -25.36 -11.35
CA THR A 99 23.57 -26.54 -12.06
C THR A 99 23.74 -26.44 -13.58
N HIS A 100 24.19 -25.29 -14.10
CA HIS A 100 24.14 -24.96 -15.54
C HIS A 100 22.73 -25.18 -16.13
N GLY A 101 21.71 -25.10 -15.29
CA GLY A 101 20.31 -25.32 -15.65
C GLY A 101 19.57 -24.01 -15.88
N GLY A 102 18.52 -24.06 -16.69
CA GLY A 102 17.61 -22.94 -16.86
C GLY A 102 16.72 -22.69 -15.63
N PRO A 103 15.96 -21.59 -15.62
CA PRO A 103 15.00 -21.33 -14.55
C PRO A 103 14.02 -22.51 -14.40
N SER A 104 13.77 -22.90 -13.14
CA SER A 104 12.73 -23.87 -12.85
C SER A 104 11.36 -23.25 -13.18
N PRO A 105 10.50 -23.92 -13.95
CA PRO A 105 9.18 -23.41 -14.24
C PRO A 105 8.33 -23.32 -12.96
N GLY A 106 7.64 -22.19 -12.79
CA GLY A 106 6.75 -21.94 -11.66
C GLY A 106 6.87 -20.53 -11.08
N THR A 107 5.90 -20.17 -10.24
CA THR A 107 5.92 -18.93 -9.47
C THR A 107 6.15 -19.26 -8.00
N ASP A 108 7.27 -18.81 -7.45
CA ASP A 108 7.53 -18.88 -6.02
C ASP A 108 6.88 -17.68 -5.33
N LEU A 109 5.80 -17.93 -4.59
CA LEU A 109 5.04 -16.89 -3.90
C LEU A 109 5.63 -16.68 -2.49
N VAL A 110 5.97 -15.43 -2.20
CA VAL A 110 6.30 -14.99 -0.85
C VAL A 110 4.99 -14.65 -0.12
N PRO A 111 4.69 -15.29 1.03
CA PRO A 111 3.50 -14.97 1.79
C PRO A 111 3.44 -13.49 2.16
N THR A 112 2.26 -12.89 2.03
CA THR A 112 1.99 -11.52 2.49
C THR A 112 1.08 -11.55 3.71
N GLY A 113 1.08 -10.46 4.47
CA GLY A 113 0.22 -10.28 5.65
C GLY A 113 -0.48 -8.93 5.62
N LEU A 114 -1.57 -8.78 6.37
CA LEU A 114 -2.21 -7.49 6.58
C LEU A 114 -1.78 -6.94 7.95
N ALA A 115 -1.03 -5.83 7.95
CA ALA A 115 -0.71 -5.09 9.16
C ALA A 115 -1.86 -4.14 9.48
N VAL A 116 -2.82 -4.60 10.30
CA VAL A 116 -3.99 -3.79 10.71
C VAL A 116 -3.57 -2.73 11.73
N ARG A 117 -3.88 -1.46 11.44
CA ARG A 117 -3.59 -0.29 12.28
C ARG A 117 -4.81 0.63 12.37
N ASN A 118 -4.57 1.91 12.66
CA ASN A 118 -5.59 2.89 13.03
C ASN A 118 -6.21 3.64 11.84
N SER A 119 -5.76 3.41 10.60
CA SER A 119 -6.34 4.04 9.41
C SER A 119 -7.58 3.33 8.84
N THR A 120 -8.04 2.25 9.47
CA THR A 120 -9.21 1.48 9.02
C THR A 120 -10.21 1.23 10.15
N ALA A 121 -11.50 1.33 9.85
CA ALA A 121 -12.61 1.00 10.75
C ALA A 121 -13.83 0.52 9.94
N ALA A 122 -14.85 0.00 10.63
CA ALA A 122 -16.13 -0.31 9.99
C ALA A 122 -16.79 0.99 9.45
N PRO A 123 -17.38 0.97 8.24
CA PRO A 123 -18.11 2.12 7.72
C PRO A 123 -19.35 2.42 8.57
N ARG A 124 -19.74 3.69 8.64
CA ARG A 124 -20.99 4.12 9.28
C ARG A 124 -22.19 3.99 8.35
#